data_AF-A0A7S3FZT0-F1
#
_entry.id   AF-A0A7S3FZT0-F1
#
_cell.length_a   1.000
_cell.length_b   1.000
_cell.length_c   1.000
_cell.angle_alpha   90.00
_cell.angle_beta   90.00
_cell.angle_gamma   90.00
#
_symmetry.space_group_name_H-M   'P 1'
#
loop_
_entity.id
_entity.type
_entity.pdbx_description
1 polymer ?
#
loop_
_entity_poly.entity_id
_entity_poly.type
_entity_poly.pdbx_seq_one_letter_code
_entity_poly.pdbx_strand_id
1 'polypeptide(L)'
;SMVKLDFNEEEERQLVESVYLNAIDTLNDDDKKLPQVEHLLPLLRRGIGIHHSGLLPILKEVIEILFQEGLIKCLFATETFSMGVNMPAKTVVFTQVQKFDGTKFRWLLGGEYIQMSGRAGRRGLDDRGIVIMMVDEKLEPSVAKEMIQGGSEPLKSAFHLGYNMLLNLLRVEEADPSKMIASSLAQYQSERSLPQLEMSLQKVENELSSASVEGESEVREYWKL
;
A
#
# COMPACT_ATOMS: atom_id res chain seq x y z
N SER A 1 -33.63 -5.43 -6.19
CA SER A 1 -33.54 -5.36 -4.72
C SER A 1 -32.42 -6.29 -4.28
N MET A 2 -31.28 -5.75 -3.81
CA MET A 2 -30.25 -6.60 -3.20
C MET A 2 -30.87 -7.28 -1.98
N VAL A 3 -30.96 -8.61 -2.02
CA VAL A 3 -31.22 -9.43 -0.83
C VAL A 3 -30.20 -8.98 0.22
N LYS A 4 -30.68 -8.62 1.41
CA LYS A 4 -29.84 -8.28 2.57
C LYS A 4 -29.00 -9.52 2.88
N LEU A 5 -27.80 -9.60 2.33
CA LEU A 5 -26.87 -10.69 2.60
C LEU A 5 -26.58 -10.71 4.10
N ASP A 6 -26.71 -11.90 4.70
CA ASP A 6 -26.41 -12.18 6.08
C ASP A 6 -25.58 -13.45 6.10
N PHE A 7 -24.34 -13.34 6.61
CA PHE A 7 -23.36 -14.41 6.57
C PHE A 7 -23.19 -15.13 7.91
N ASN A 8 -23.87 -14.65 8.97
CA ASN A 8 -23.71 -15.18 10.31
C ASN A 8 -24.99 -15.90 10.77
N GLU A 9 -24.78 -17.02 11.46
CA GLU A 9 -25.84 -17.70 12.19
C GLU A 9 -26.22 -16.96 13.47
N GLU A 10 -27.34 -17.34 14.09
CA GLU A 10 -27.86 -16.63 15.27
C GLU A 10 -26.88 -16.68 16.47
N GLU A 11 -26.18 -17.81 16.65
CA GLU A 11 -25.15 -17.94 17.70
C GLU A 11 -23.96 -17.00 17.45
N GLU A 12 -23.50 -16.89 16.19
CA GLU A 12 -22.43 -15.98 15.80
C GLU A 12 -22.84 -14.51 15.99
N ARG A 13 -24.10 -14.17 15.70
CA ARG A 13 -24.65 -12.82 15.94
C ARG A 13 -24.60 -12.44 17.41
N GLN A 14 -25.02 -13.35 18.29
CA GLN A 14 -25.00 -13.12 19.72
C GLN A 14 -23.57 -12.95 20.23
N LEU A 15 -22.63 -13.76 19.72
CA LEU A 15 -21.22 -13.63 20.06
C LEU A 15 -20.65 -12.28 19.61
N VAL A 16 -20.88 -11.89 18.35
CA VAL A 16 -20.48 -10.56 17.83
C VAL A 16 -21.04 -9.43 18.69
N GLU A 17 -22.32 -9.48 19.01
CA GLU A 17 -22.98 -8.46 19.83
C GLU A 17 -22.38 -8.38 21.23
N SER A 18 -22.11 -9.53 21.87
CA SER A 18 -21.48 -9.56 23.20
C SER A 18 -20.08 -8.96 23.20
N VAL A 19 -19.22 -9.32 22.23
CA VAL A 19 -17.85 -8.82 22.10
C VAL A 19 -17.87 -7.31 21.82
N TYR A 20 -18.75 -6.89 20.92
CA TYR A 20 -18.91 -5.48 20.57
C TYR A 20 -19.34 -4.64 21.77
N LEU A 21 -20.42 -5.03 22.46
CA LEU A 21 -20.94 -4.29 23.61
C LEU A 21 -19.92 -4.22 24.75
N ASN A 22 -19.19 -5.31 25.03
CA ASN A 22 -18.12 -5.31 26.04
C ASN A 22 -17.01 -4.30 25.73
N ALA A 23 -16.63 -4.17 24.45
CA ALA A 23 -15.62 -3.19 24.06
C ALA A 23 -16.17 -1.76 24.14
N ILE A 24 -17.37 -1.53 23.63
CA ILE A 24 -18.02 -0.21 23.64
C ILE A 24 -18.34 0.26 25.05
N ASP A 25 -18.53 -0.64 26.03
CA ASP A 25 -18.84 -0.26 27.40
C ASP A 25 -17.74 0.56 28.08
N THR A 26 -16.51 0.47 27.57
CA THR A 26 -15.35 1.26 28.03
C THR A 26 -15.43 2.75 27.64
N LEU A 27 -16.28 3.10 26.68
CA LEU A 27 -16.51 4.47 26.24
C LEU A 27 -17.45 5.21 27.21
N ASN A 28 -17.43 6.55 27.18
CA ASN A 28 -18.43 7.35 27.87
C ASN A 28 -19.79 7.32 27.12
N ASP A 29 -20.86 7.73 27.79
CA ASP A 29 -22.22 7.65 27.24
C ASP A 29 -22.47 8.51 25.99
N ASP A 30 -21.69 9.56 25.78
CA ASP A 30 -21.79 10.41 24.60
C ASP A 30 -21.11 9.75 23.39
N ASP A 31 -19.95 9.14 23.61
CA ASP A 31 -19.20 8.41 22.59
C ASP A 31 -19.95 7.14 22.14
N LYS A 32 -20.69 6.49 23.04
CA LYS A 32 -21.56 5.34 22.71
C LYS A 32 -22.66 5.68 21.70
N LYS A 33 -23.09 6.95 21.66
CA LYS A 33 -24.15 7.46 20.75
C LYS A 33 -23.61 8.00 19.44
N LEU A 34 -22.30 7.90 19.20
CA LEU A 34 -21.72 8.36 17.93
C LEU A 34 -22.31 7.53 16.77
N PRO A 35 -22.68 8.17 15.65
CA PRO A 35 -23.26 7.45 14.50
C PRO A 35 -22.38 6.31 13.97
N GLN A 36 -21.05 6.46 14.07
CA GLN A 36 -20.12 5.40 13.66
C GLN A 36 -20.22 4.15 14.55
N VAL A 37 -20.53 4.31 15.84
CA VAL A 37 -20.73 3.20 16.78
C VAL A 37 -22.10 2.53 16.54
N GLU A 38 -23.15 3.32 16.37
CA GLU A 38 -24.51 2.79 16.17
C GLU A 38 -24.68 2.06 14.84
N HIS A 39 -24.13 2.60 13.75
CA HIS A 39 -24.31 2.03 12.41
C HIS A 39 -23.44 0.81 12.12
N LEU A 40 -22.37 0.60 12.90
CA LEU A 40 -21.42 -0.48 12.65
C LEU A 40 -21.95 -1.83 13.16
N LEU A 41 -22.56 -1.88 14.34
CA LEU A 41 -23.05 -3.12 14.96
C LEU A 41 -24.01 -3.92 14.03
N PRO A 42 -25.01 -3.32 13.37
CA PRO A 42 -25.89 -4.05 12.45
C PRO A 42 -25.16 -4.71 11.27
N LEU A 43 -24.02 -4.15 10.82
CA LEU A 43 -23.20 -4.73 9.76
C LEU A 43 -22.37 -5.90 10.28
N LEU A 44 -21.72 -5.71 11.43
CA LEU A 44 -20.91 -6.73 12.06
C LEU A 44 -21.73 -7.97 12.41
N ARG A 45 -22.97 -7.78 12.90
CA ARG A 45 -23.89 -8.89 13.17
C ARG A 45 -24.14 -9.75 11.92
N ARG A 46 -24.12 -9.17 10.72
CA ARG A 46 -24.28 -9.90 9.45
C ARG A 46 -22.99 -10.53 8.93
N GLY A 47 -21.88 -10.43 9.68
CA GLY A 47 -20.56 -10.88 9.25
C GLY A 47 -19.90 -9.94 8.24
N ILE A 48 -20.31 -8.66 8.18
CA ILE A 48 -19.76 -7.66 7.27
C ILE A 48 -18.98 -6.60 8.06
N GLY A 49 -17.69 -6.51 7.81
CA GLY A 49 -16.79 -5.53 8.43
C GLY A 49 -16.36 -4.42 7.49
N ILE A 50 -16.00 -3.28 8.07
CA ILE A 50 -15.39 -2.14 7.37
C ILE A 50 -14.11 -1.78 8.14
N HIS A 51 -12.98 -1.55 7.47
CA HIS A 51 -11.71 -1.16 8.11
C HIS A 51 -11.01 -0.05 7.32
N HIS A 52 -10.86 1.12 7.93
CA HIS A 52 -10.09 2.24 7.38
C HIS A 52 -9.60 3.18 8.48
N SER A 53 -8.67 4.07 8.13
CA SER A 53 -8.06 5.03 9.08
C SER A 53 -9.04 6.04 9.71
N GLY A 54 -10.23 6.20 9.12
CA GLY A 54 -11.29 7.09 9.61
C GLY A 54 -12.21 6.47 10.67
N LEU A 55 -11.99 5.22 11.05
CA LEU A 55 -12.68 4.59 12.18
C LEU A 55 -11.99 4.95 13.50
N LEU A 56 -12.79 5.09 14.57
CA LEU A 56 -12.28 5.20 15.94
C LEU A 56 -11.32 4.03 16.24
N PRO A 57 -10.20 4.27 16.95
CA PRO A 57 -9.23 3.22 17.29
C PRO A 57 -9.86 1.96 17.89
N ILE A 58 -10.75 2.13 18.87
CA ILE A 58 -11.46 1.02 19.51
C ILE A 58 -12.32 0.20 18.55
N LEU A 59 -12.96 0.84 17.56
CA LEU A 59 -13.76 0.13 16.56
C LEU A 59 -12.88 -0.68 15.62
N LYS A 60 -11.71 -0.14 15.23
CA LYS A 60 -10.75 -0.90 14.42
C LYS A 60 -10.29 -2.16 15.16
N GLU A 61 -9.89 -2.02 16.42
CA GLU A 61 -9.45 -3.16 17.24
C GLU A 61 -10.54 -4.23 17.36
N VAL A 62 -11.79 -3.84 17.62
CA VAL A 62 -12.92 -4.80 17.68
C VAL A 62 -13.14 -5.51 16.35
N ILE A 63 -13.07 -4.79 15.22
CA ILE A 63 -13.21 -5.39 13.88
C ILE A 63 -12.09 -6.39 13.62
N GLU A 64 -10.85 -6.06 14.01
CA GLU A 64 -9.70 -6.95 13.87
C GLU A 64 -9.86 -8.23 14.69
N ILE A 65 -10.32 -8.12 15.94
CA ILE A 65 -10.64 -9.26 16.81
C ILE A 65 -11.72 -10.13 16.16
N LEU A 66 -12.86 -9.54 15.77
CA LEU A 66 -13.97 -10.29 15.16
C LEU A 66 -13.57 -10.96 13.84
N PHE A 67 -12.66 -10.36 13.08
CA PHE A 67 -12.13 -10.95 11.85
C PHE A 67 -11.22 -12.15 12.14
N GLN A 68 -10.35 -12.06 13.15
CA GLN A 68 -9.49 -13.17 13.58
C GLN A 68 -10.28 -14.36 14.11
N GLU A 69 -11.34 -14.10 14.86
CA GLU A 69 -12.28 -15.12 15.36
C GLU A 69 -13.18 -15.68 14.24
N GLY A 70 -13.05 -15.18 13.01
CA GLY A 70 -13.82 -15.67 11.87
C GLY A 70 -15.29 -15.28 11.88
N LEU A 71 -15.69 -14.32 12.72
CA LEU A 71 -17.07 -13.82 12.82
C LEU A 71 -17.41 -12.77 11.75
N ILE A 72 -16.38 -12.24 11.08
CA ILE A 72 -16.54 -11.40 9.89
C ILE A 72 -16.15 -12.24 8.66
N LYS A 73 -17.12 -12.49 7.78
CA LYS A 73 -16.92 -13.29 6.56
C LYS A 73 -16.53 -12.43 5.36
N CYS A 74 -16.92 -11.15 5.36
CA CYS A 74 -16.59 -10.18 4.34
C CYS A 74 -16.08 -8.89 4.98
N LEU A 75 -14.84 -8.52 4.68
CA LEU A 75 -14.20 -7.32 5.20
C LEU A 75 -13.88 -6.35 4.05
N PHE A 76 -14.44 -5.15 4.10
CA PHE A 76 -14.07 -4.05 3.21
C PHE A 76 -12.96 -3.23 3.88
N ALA A 77 -11.76 -3.25 3.32
CA ALA A 77 -10.60 -2.61 3.94
C ALA A 77 -9.86 -1.68 2.97
N THR A 78 -9.26 -0.61 3.50
CA THR A 78 -8.26 0.19 2.78
C THR A 78 -6.87 -0.46 2.84
N GLU A 79 -5.96 0.02 2.01
CA GLU A 79 -4.57 -0.48 1.90
C GLU A 79 -3.87 -0.65 3.26
N THR A 80 -4.13 0.24 4.23
CA THR A 80 -3.52 0.17 5.56
C THR A 80 -3.75 -1.16 6.28
N PHE A 81 -4.81 -1.92 5.96
CA PHE A 81 -5.07 -3.22 6.58
C PHE A 81 -4.04 -4.28 6.17
N SER A 82 -3.49 -4.20 4.96
CA SER A 82 -2.40 -5.12 4.54
C SER A 82 -1.08 -4.80 5.24
N MET A 83 -0.97 -3.64 5.87
CA MET A 83 0.21 -3.18 6.60
C MET A 83 0.02 -3.43 8.11
N GLY A 84 0.73 -4.42 8.67
CA GLY A 84 0.95 -4.44 10.12
C GLY A 84 0.21 -5.49 10.96
N VAL A 85 -0.64 -6.36 10.40
CA VAL A 85 -1.26 -7.44 11.20
C VAL A 85 -1.27 -8.77 10.46
N ASN A 86 -1.12 -9.90 11.16
CA ASN A 86 -1.19 -11.24 10.57
C ASN A 86 -2.64 -11.76 10.49
N MET A 87 -3.46 -11.12 9.65
CA MET A 87 -4.87 -11.49 9.44
C MET A 87 -5.10 -11.99 8.01
N PRO A 88 -4.85 -13.28 7.73
CA PRO A 88 -5.07 -13.86 6.41
C PRO A 88 -6.55 -14.15 6.14
N ALA A 89 -6.96 -14.03 4.89
CA ALA A 89 -8.28 -14.37 4.37
C ALA A 89 -8.15 -15.52 3.35
N LYS A 90 -9.22 -16.25 3.07
CA LYS A 90 -9.21 -17.23 1.96
C LYS A 90 -9.07 -16.54 0.60
N THR A 91 -9.75 -15.41 0.44
CA THR A 91 -9.87 -14.68 -0.82
C THR A 91 -9.58 -13.20 -0.60
N VAL A 92 -8.82 -12.60 -1.51
CA VAL A 92 -8.61 -11.14 -1.59
C VAL A 92 -9.23 -10.65 -2.89
N VAL A 93 -9.99 -9.56 -2.81
CA VAL A 93 -10.64 -8.93 -3.97
C VAL A 93 -10.17 -7.49 -4.10
N PHE A 94 -9.54 -7.17 -5.23
CA PHE A 94 -9.19 -5.81 -5.59
C PHE A 94 -10.38 -5.18 -6.33
N THR A 95 -11.02 -4.19 -5.72
CA THR A 95 -12.08 -3.40 -6.35
C THR A 95 -11.54 -2.38 -7.33
N GLN A 96 -10.33 -1.86 -7.07
CA GLN A 96 -9.59 -0.96 -7.94
C GLN A 96 -8.09 -1.30 -7.85
N VAL A 97 -7.38 -1.12 -8.96
CA VAL A 97 -5.92 -1.30 -9.05
C VAL A 97 -5.18 -0.01 -9.42
N GLN A 98 -5.89 1.11 -9.34
CA GLN A 98 -5.31 2.46 -9.33
C GLN A 98 -5.55 3.08 -7.96
N LYS A 99 -4.57 3.85 -7.48
CA LYS A 99 -4.70 4.64 -6.26
C LYS A 99 -4.10 6.02 -6.44
N PHE A 100 -4.57 6.95 -5.61
CA PHE A 100 -3.98 8.28 -5.50
C PHE A 100 -2.82 8.24 -4.50
N ASP A 101 -1.63 8.65 -4.92
CA ASP A 101 -0.43 8.66 -4.07
C ASP A 101 -0.18 9.99 -3.36
N GLY A 102 -1.16 10.91 -3.40
CA GLY A 102 -1.00 12.29 -2.94
C GLY A 102 -0.71 13.28 -4.07
N THR A 103 -0.23 12.80 -5.22
CA THR A 103 0.10 13.64 -6.39
C THR A 103 -0.67 13.26 -7.64
N LYS A 104 -0.79 11.96 -7.93
CA LYS A 104 -1.44 11.45 -9.13
C LYS A 104 -2.14 10.13 -8.87
N PHE A 105 -3.08 9.81 -9.75
CA PHE A 105 -3.59 8.45 -9.85
C PHE A 105 -2.58 7.61 -10.62
N ARG A 106 -2.13 6.53 -10.00
CA ARG A 106 -1.20 5.57 -10.59
C ARG A 106 -1.68 4.15 -10.34
N TRP A 107 -1.20 3.22 -11.16
CA TRP A 107 -1.37 1.80 -10.92
C TRP A 107 -0.65 1.36 -9.64
N LEU A 108 -1.17 0.29 -9.02
CA LEU A 108 -0.48 -0.38 -7.92
C LEU A 108 0.87 -0.91 -8.40
N LEU A 109 1.87 -0.75 -7.54
CA LEU A 109 3.21 -1.29 -7.77
C LEU A 109 3.22 -2.79 -7.46
N GLY A 110 4.15 -3.54 -8.05
CA GLY A 110 4.25 -4.98 -7.83
C GLY A 110 4.38 -5.35 -6.34
N GLY A 111 5.18 -4.61 -5.58
CA GLY A 111 5.31 -4.80 -4.13
C GLY A 111 4.01 -4.54 -3.35
N GLU A 112 3.22 -3.55 -3.74
CA GLU A 112 1.92 -3.22 -3.12
C GLU A 112 0.90 -4.33 -3.41
N TYR A 113 0.86 -4.79 -4.66
CA TYR A 113 0.04 -5.93 -5.06
C TYR A 113 0.41 -7.18 -4.25
N ILE A 114 1.69 -7.54 -4.18
CA ILE A 114 2.18 -8.72 -3.44
C ILE A 114 1.80 -8.63 -1.95
N GLN A 115 1.94 -7.45 -1.33
CA GLN A 115 1.61 -7.25 0.08
C GLN A 115 0.12 -7.50 0.35
N MET A 116 -0.76 -6.97 -0.51
CA MET A 116 -2.21 -7.12 -0.38
C MET A 116 -2.68 -8.53 -0.77
N SER A 117 -2.24 -9.04 -1.93
CA SER A 117 -2.61 -10.36 -2.44
C SER A 117 -2.07 -11.49 -1.57
N GLY A 118 -0.93 -11.28 -0.91
CA GLY A 118 -0.32 -12.21 0.03
C GLY A 118 -1.15 -12.47 1.30
N ARG A 119 -2.25 -11.72 1.49
CA ARG A 119 -3.25 -12.02 2.53
C ARG A 119 -4.21 -13.13 2.12
N ALA A 120 -4.23 -13.54 0.86
CA ALA A 120 -5.04 -14.66 0.39
C ALA A 120 -4.38 -16.01 0.71
N GLY A 121 -5.19 -16.94 1.25
CA GLY A 121 -4.78 -18.28 1.65
C GLY A 121 -4.36 -18.36 3.10
N ARG A 122 -5.11 -19.11 3.92
CA ARG A 122 -4.78 -19.35 5.32
C ARG A 122 -4.03 -20.66 5.46
N ARG A 123 -2.81 -20.59 6.01
CA ARG A 123 -1.94 -21.75 6.22
C ARG A 123 -2.65 -22.83 7.04
N GLY A 124 -2.76 -24.04 6.49
CA GLY A 124 -3.37 -25.19 7.15
C GLY A 124 -4.91 -25.24 7.10
N LEU A 125 -5.57 -24.23 6.55
CA LEU A 125 -7.04 -24.18 6.39
C LEU A 125 -7.49 -24.17 4.93
N ASP A 126 -6.72 -23.53 4.04
CA ASP A 126 -7.07 -23.41 2.63
C ASP A 126 -6.00 -24.09 1.74
N ASP A 127 -6.44 -24.82 0.71
CA ASP A 127 -5.54 -25.45 -0.27
C ASP A 127 -4.77 -24.42 -1.11
N ARG A 128 -5.39 -23.26 -1.35
CA ARG A 128 -4.84 -22.14 -2.12
C ARG A 128 -5.52 -20.82 -1.75
N GLY A 129 -4.78 -19.73 -1.88
CA GLY A 129 -5.34 -18.37 -1.85
C GLY A 129 -5.99 -18.01 -3.18
N ILE A 130 -7.12 -17.31 -3.13
CA ILE A 130 -7.80 -16.80 -4.32
C ILE A 130 -7.62 -15.27 -4.36
N VAL A 131 -7.18 -14.75 -5.50
CA VAL A 131 -7.05 -13.32 -5.73
C VAL A 131 -7.90 -12.95 -6.93
N ILE A 132 -8.85 -12.04 -6.72
CA ILE A 132 -9.75 -11.54 -7.78
C ILE A 132 -9.44 -10.07 -8.00
N MET A 133 -9.22 -9.70 -9.25
CA MET A 133 -8.92 -8.32 -9.62
C MET A 133 -10.01 -7.79 -10.54
N MET A 134 -10.71 -6.74 -10.10
CA MET A 134 -11.65 -6.01 -10.94
C MET A 134 -10.85 -5.04 -11.81
N VAL A 135 -10.93 -5.23 -13.13
CA VAL A 135 -10.21 -4.42 -14.11
C VAL A 135 -11.19 -3.73 -15.05
N ASP A 136 -10.84 -2.53 -15.48
CA ASP A 136 -11.50 -1.82 -16.58
C ASP A 136 -10.72 -2.01 -17.89
N GLU A 137 -11.28 -1.55 -19.02
CA GLU A 137 -10.68 -1.70 -20.35
C GLU A 137 -9.37 -0.91 -20.54
N LYS A 138 -8.98 -0.06 -19.58
CA LYS A 138 -7.82 0.83 -19.70
C LYS A 138 -6.51 0.20 -19.23
N LEU A 139 -6.55 -1.00 -18.65
CA LEU A 139 -5.36 -1.67 -18.15
C LEU A 139 -4.55 -2.30 -19.30
N GLU A 140 -3.39 -1.71 -19.60
CA GLU A 140 -2.47 -2.30 -20.58
C GLU A 140 -1.88 -3.63 -20.07
N PRO A 141 -1.69 -4.64 -20.95
CA PRO A 141 -1.14 -5.94 -20.55
C PRO A 141 0.27 -5.87 -19.93
N SER A 142 1.10 -4.93 -20.37
CA SER A 142 2.44 -4.66 -19.82
C SER A 142 2.37 -4.28 -18.35
N VAL A 143 1.49 -3.33 -18.01
CA VAL A 143 1.25 -2.85 -16.65
C VAL A 143 0.68 -3.95 -15.77
N ALA A 144 -0.30 -4.71 -16.27
CA ALA A 144 -0.87 -5.85 -15.54
C ALA A 144 0.21 -6.90 -15.21
N LYS A 145 1.08 -7.19 -16.19
CA LYS A 145 2.18 -8.12 -16.01
C LYS A 145 3.19 -7.62 -14.97
N GLU A 146 3.56 -6.35 -15.03
CA GLU A 146 4.48 -5.74 -14.04
C GLU A 146 3.85 -5.71 -12.64
N MET A 147 2.55 -5.45 -12.52
CA MET A 147 1.86 -5.47 -11.22
C MET A 147 1.80 -6.88 -10.62
N ILE A 148 1.49 -7.90 -11.42
CA ILE A 148 1.25 -9.27 -10.92
C ILE A 148 2.55 -10.07 -10.79
N GLN A 149 3.44 -9.94 -11.78
CA GLN A 149 4.68 -10.71 -11.88
C GLN A 149 5.92 -9.88 -11.56
N GLY A 150 5.79 -8.56 -11.39
CA GLY A 150 6.90 -7.72 -10.99
C GLY A 150 7.38 -8.09 -9.59
N GLY A 151 8.70 -8.00 -9.40
CA GLY A 151 9.29 -8.14 -8.08
C GLY A 151 8.94 -6.94 -7.19
N SER A 152 9.29 -7.07 -5.91
CA SER A 152 9.30 -5.93 -5.00
C SER A 152 10.25 -4.86 -5.53
N GLU A 153 9.79 -3.61 -5.53
CA GLU A 153 10.66 -2.49 -5.89
C GLU A 153 11.84 -2.36 -4.92
N PRO A 154 13.00 -1.87 -5.40
CA PRO A 154 14.11 -1.57 -4.52
C PRO A 154 13.68 -0.49 -3.52
N LEU A 155 14.07 -0.65 -2.25
CA LEU A 155 13.88 0.37 -1.24
C LEU A 155 14.67 1.62 -1.62
N LYS A 156 13.99 2.67 -2.08
CA LYS A 156 14.61 3.98 -2.37
C LYS A 156 14.49 4.90 -1.16
N SER A 157 15.56 5.61 -0.87
CA SER A 157 15.56 6.61 0.20
C SER A 157 14.63 7.78 -0.15
N ALA A 158 13.75 8.14 0.78
CA ALA A 158 12.96 9.37 0.74
C ALA A 158 13.60 10.49 1.59
N PHE A 159 14.89 10.35 1.92
CA PHE A 159 15.60 11.31 2.76
C PHE A 159 15.56 12.72 2.14
N HIS A 160 15.16 13.70 2.94
CA HIS A 160 15.20 15.12 2.60
C HIS A 160 15.56 15.93 3.85
N LEU A 161 16.16 17.10 3.63
CA LEU A 161 16.49 18.02 4.71
C LEU A 161 15.24 18.80 5.15
N GLY A 162 15.02 18.86 6.46
CA GLY A 162 13.94 19.64 7.06
C GLY A 162 14.50 20.61 8.10
N TYR A 163 13.83 21.76 8.28
CA TYR A 163 14.28 22.78 9.23
C TYR A 163 14.43 22.24 10.65
N ASN A 164 13.46 21.47 11.15
CA ASN A 164 13.52 20.89 12.50
C ASN A 164 14.72 19.93 12.67
N MET A 165 15.04 19.14 11.64
CA MET A 165 16.22 18.27 11.66
C MET A 165 17.49 19.10 11.78
N LEU A 166 17.67 20.11 10.92
CA LEU A 166 18.85 20.97 10.93
C LEU A 166 19.01 21.71 12.27
N LEU A 167 17.93 22.28 12.80
CA LEU A 167 17.94 22.97 14.10
C LEU A 167 18.33 22.04 15.25
N ASN A 168 17.83 20.80 15.26
CA ASN A 168 18.22 19.81 16.27
C ASN A 168 19.68 19.38 16.14
N LEU A 169 20.20 19.23 14.92
CA LEU A 169 21.61 18.91 14.69
C LEU A 169 22.52 20.05 15.13
N LEU A 170 22.18 21.29 14.79
CA LEU A 170 22.94 22.48 15.21
C LEU A 170 22.92 22.69 16.74
N ARG A 171 21.91 22.18 17.44
CA ARG A 171 21.81 22.26 18.90
C ARG A 171 22.76 21.29 19.61
N VAL A 172 23.11 20.18 18.98
CA VAL A 172 23.97 19.16 19.58
C VAL A 172 25.42 19.45 19.18
N GLU A 173 26.27 19.85 20.14
CA GLU A 173 27.64 20.30 19.86
C GLU A 173 28.50 19.28 19.09
N GLU A 174 28.25 17.99 19.26
CA GLU A 174 28.98 16.91 18.60
C GLU A 174 28.38 16.45 17.27
N ALA A 175 27.18 16.95 16.90
CA ALA A 175 26.50 16.55 15.68
C ALA A 175 26.94 17.43 14.49
N ASP A 176 27.47 16.79 13.45
CA ASP A 176 27.79 17.45 12.18
C ASP A 176 26.72 17.09 11.14
N PRO A 177 25.88 18.06 10.70
CA PRO A 177 24.87 17.82 9.67
C PRO A 177 25.45 17.21 8.39
N SER A 178 26.68 17.59 8.02
CA SER A 178 27.35 17.11 6.81
C SER A 178 27.65 15.62 6.92
N LYS A 179 28.10 15.16 8.08
CA LYS A 179 28.32 13.72 8.34
C LYS A 179 27.02 12.94 8.30
N MET A 180 25.94 13.48 8.85
CA MET A 180 24.62 12.83 8.79
C MET A 180 24.14 12.67 7.34
N ILE A 181 24.28 13.72 6.52
CA ILE A 181 23.93 13.65 5.10
C ILE A 181 24.80 12.60 4.39
N ALA A 182 26.11 12.61 4.63
CA ALA A 182 27.05 11.67 4.02
C ALA A 182 26.78 10.20 4.38
N SER A 183 26.29 9.96 5.61
CA SER A 183 25.90 8.63 6.11
C SER A 183 24.45 8.24 5.79
N SER A 184 23.71 9.08 5.07
CA SER A 184 22.32 8.79 4.72
C SER A 184 22.21 7.66 3.69
N LEU A 185 21.09 6.92 3.74
CA LEU A 185 20.79 5.91 2.72
C LEU A 185 20.69 6.52 1.32
N ALA A 186 20.25 7.77 1.20
CA ALA A 186 20.22 8.48 -0.08
C ALA A 186 21.61 8.64 -0.68
N GLN A 187 22.57 9.11 0.14
CA GLN A 187 23.95 9.28 -0.30
C GLN A 187 24.57 7.93 -0.69
N TYR A 188 24.40 6.90 0.16
CA TYR A 188 24.88 5.55 -0.13
C TYR A 188 24.33 5.00 -1.45
N GLN A 189 23.03 5.18 -1.71
CA GLN A 189 22.39 4.73 -2.94
C GLN A 189 22.88 5.49 -4.17
N SER A 190 23.08 6.81 -4.05
CA SER A 190 23.63 7.64 -5.11
C SER A 190 25.04 7.20 -5.47
N GLU A 191 25.94 7.08 -4.48
CA GLU A 191 27.32 6.67 -4.67
C GLU A 191 27.44 5.27 -5.29
N ARG A 192 26.60 4.33 -4.83
CA ARG A 192 26.60 2.97 -5.37
C ARG A 192 26.13 2.91 -6.84
N SER A 193 25.29 3.84 -7.28
CA SER A 193 24.81 3.91 -8.65
C SER A 193 25.78 4.62 -9.63
N LEU A 194 26.70 5.44 -9.12
CA LEU A 194 27.63 6.25 -9.94
C LEU A 194 28.45 5.42 -10.93
N PRO A 195 29.11 4.29 -10.55
CA PRO A 195 29.95 3.56 -11.49
C PRO A 195 29.15 3.00 -12.68
N GLN A 196 27.90 2.57 -12.46
CA GLN A 196 27.05 2.07 -13.53
C GLN A 196 26.59 3.18 -14.47
N LEU A 197 26.32 4.36 -13.92
CA LEU A 197 25.97 5.55 -14.70
C LEU A 197 27.17 6.00 -15.55
N GLU A 198 28.38 6.02 -14.98
CA GLU A 198 29.61 6.34 -15.72
C GLU A 198 29.88 5.35 -16.86
N MET A 199 29.72 4.05 -16.61
CA MET A 199 29.84 3.03 -17.68
C MET A 199 28.80 3.21 -18.77
N SER A 200 27.56 3.54 -18.40
CA SER A 200 26.47 3.77 -19.35
C SER A 200 26.72 5.04 -20.19
N LEU A 201 27.21 6.10 -19.56
CA LEU A 201 27.61 7.33 -20.24
C LEU A 201 28.72 7.05 -21.26
N GLN A 202 29.78 6.36 -20.84
CA GLN A 202 30.88 5.99 -21.73
C GLN A 202 30.42 5.14 -22.91
N LYS A 203 29.47 4.21 -22.68
CA LYS A 203 28.90 3.39 -23.74
C LYS A 203 28.17 4.25 -24.78
N VAL A 204 27.32 5.17 -24.33
CA VAL A 204 26.57 6.08 -25.22
C VAL A 204 27.51 7.03 -25.96
N GLU A 205 28.56 7.54 -25.30
CA GLU A 205 29.59 8.38 -25.94
C GLU A 205 30.37 7.62 -27.02
N ASN A 206 30.66 6.33 -26.78
CA ASN A 206 31.31 5.47 -27.78
C ASN A 206 30.38 5.16 -28.95
N GLU A 207 29.10 4.90 -28.71
CA GLU A 207 28.08 4.73 -29.76
C GLU A 207 27.93 6.01 -30.59
N LEU A 208 27.90 7.18 -29.94
CA LEU A 208 27.82 8.47 -30.62
C LEU A 208 29.05 8.75 -31.48
N SER A 209 30.25 8.50 -30.96
CA SER A 209 31.51 8.73 -31.69
C SER A 209 31.75 7.73 -32.83
N SER A 210 31.16 6.52 -32.75
CA SER A 210 31.21 5.53 -33.83
C SER A 210 30.11 5.70 -34.87
N ALA A 211 29.05 6.45 -34.54
CA ALA A 211 28.01 6.81 -35.49
C ALA A 211 28.49 7.94 -36.42
N SER A 212 28.93 7.58 -37.63
CA SER A 212 29.20 8.55 -38.69
C SER A 212 27.98 8.73 -39.58
N VAL A 213 27.44 9.95 -39.67
CA VAL A 213 26.36 10.30 -40.61
C VAL A 213 26.96 11.05 -41.79
N GLU A 214 26.83 10.52 -43.01
CA GLU A 214 27.24 11.25 -44.22
C GLU A 214 26.44 12.55 -44.36
N GLY A 215 27.14 13.66 -44.56
CA GLY A 215 26.51 14.98 -44.66
C GLY A 215 25.82 15.42 -43.37
N GLU A 216 26.33 15.05 -42.19
CA GLU A 216 25.72 15.35 -40.88
C GLU A 216 25.26 16.82 -40.73
N SER A 217 26.02 17.77 -41.29
CA SER A 217 25.68 19.20 -41.27
C SER A 217 24.40 19.51 -42.06
N GLU A 218 24.27 18.94 -43.26
CA GLU A 218 23.14 19.13 -44.18
C GLU A 218 21.88 18.41 -43.65
N VAL A 219 22.04 17.19 -43.15
CA VAL A 219 20.97 16.41 -42.51
C VAL A 219 20.44 17.14 -41.27
N ARG A 220 21.32 17.74 -40.47
CA ARG A 220 20.95 18.49 -39.27
C ARG A 220 20.26 19.81 -39.60
N GLU A 221 20.61 20.47 -40.70
CA GLU A 221 19.87 21.64 -41.19
C GLU A 221 18.48 21.25 -41.72
N TYR A 222 18.37 20.15 -42.49
CA TYR A 222 17.09 19.65 -43.01
C TYR A 222 16.12 19.25 -41.89
N TRP A 223 16.61 18.61 -40.81
CA TRP A 223 15.76 18.21 -39.68
C TRP A 223 15.27 19.38 -38.81
N LYS A 224 15.93 20.54 -38.89
CA LYS A 224 15.55 21.74 -38.13
C LYS A 224 14.51 22.62 -38.84
N LEU A 225 14.32 22.41 -40.15
CA LEU A 225 13.26 23.04 -40.95
C LEU A 225 11.91 22.38 -40.66
#